data_AF-A0A9E1YB77-F1
#
_entry.id   AF-A0A9E1YB77-F1
#
_cell.length_a   1.000
_cell.length_b   1.000
_cell.length_c   1.000
_cell.angle_alpha   90.00
_cell.angle_beta   90.00
_cell.angle_gamma   90.00
#
_symmetry.space_group_name_H-M   'P 1'
#
loop_
_entity.id
_entity.type
_entity.pdbx_description
1 polymer ?
#
loop_
_entity_poly.entity_id
_entity_poly.type
_entity_poly.pdbx_seq_one_letter_code
_entity_poly.pdbx_strand_id
1 'polypeptide(L)' 'MIKGLQALAKLDCLIIDDWGLEPLTAAQRNDLMEIMDDRHEDTSTIIMSQ' A
#
# COMPACT_ATOMS: atom_id res chain seq x y z
N MET A 1 -7.25 -10.30 1.11
CA MET A 1 -6.22 -9.84 2.06
C MET A 1 -5.43 -10.97 2.73
N ILE A 2 -4.13 -11.09 2.45
CA ILE A 2 -3.18 -11.93 3.19
C ILE A 2 -2.94 -11.28 4.58
N LYS A 3 -2.96 -12.06 5.67
CA LYS A 3 -2.92 -11.54 7.06
C LYS A 3 -1.82 -10.52 7.37
N GLY A 4 -0.69 -10.54 6.64
CA GLY A 4 0.39 -9.58 6.81
C GLY A 4 0.09 -8.17 6.29
N LEU A 5 -0.75 -8.02 5.26
CA LEU A 5 -1.05 -6.72 4.65
C LEU A 5 -1.90 -5.83 5.58
N GLN A 6 -2.76 -6.41 6.42
CA GLN A 6 -3.55 -5.66 7.41
C GLN A 6 -2.69 -4.92 8.45
N ALA A 7 -1.49 -5.43 8.73
CA ALA A 7 -0.58 -4.74 9.64
C ALA A 7 -0.06 -3.43 9.05
N LEU A 8 0.04 -3.33 7.71
CA LEU A 8 0.52 -2.15 7.00
C LEU A 8 -0.48 -0.98 7.10
N ALA A 9 -1.78 -1.27 7.13
CA ALA A 9 -2.82 -0.25 7.26
C ALA A 9 -2.68 0.57 8.56
N LYS A 10 -2.17 -0.05 9.64
CA LYS A 10 -2.06 0.56 10.97
C LYS A 10 -0.75 1.31 11.23
N LEU A 11 0.16 1.36 10.26
CA LEU A 11 1.42 2.07 10.41
C LEU A 11 1.21 3.58 10.30
N ASP A 12 1.74 4.35 11.25
CA ASP A 12 1.68 5.82 11.21
C ASP A 12 2.29 6.37 9.91
N CYS A 13 3.36 5.72 9.42
CA CYS A 13 4.02 6.01 8.16
C CYS A 13 4.33 4.73 7.39
N LEU A 14 3.80 4.61 6.17
CA LEU A 14 4.11 3.53 5.22
C LEU A 14 4.97 4.10 4.10
N ILE A 15 6.12 3.45 3.83
CA ILE A 15 7.02 3.81 2.73
C ILE A 15 6.98 2.69 1.70
N ILE A 16 6.68 3.05 0.46
CA ILE A 16 6.73 2.15 -0.71
C ILE A 16 7.85 2.66 -1.61
N ASP A 17 8.92 1.88 -1.70
CA ASP A 17 10.06 2.15 -2.59
C ASP A 17 9.92 1.40 -3.92
N ASP A 18 10.63 1.84 -4.95
CA ASP A 18 10.64 1.23 -6.29
C ASP A 18 9.24 1.06 -6.92
N TRP A 19 8.36 2.03 -6.72
CA TRP A 19 7.00 1.97 -7.23
C TRP A 19 6.96 2.03 -8.77
N GLY A 20 6.22 1.10 -9.38
CA GLY A 20 5.91 1.12 -10.81
C GLY A 20 6.98 0.51 -11.73
N LEU A 21 8.00 -0.18 -11.20
CA LEU A 21 8.98 -0.91 -12.02
C LEU A 21 8.33 -2.01 -12.88
N GLU A 22 7.35 -2.71 -12.31
CA GLU A 22 6.54 -3.71 -13.02
C GLU A 22 5.04 -3.45 -12.80
N PRO A 23 4.19 -3.74 -13.80
CA PRO A 23 2.75 -3.60 -13.63
C PRO A 23 2.26 -4.60 -12.59
N LEU A 24 1.53 -4.09 -11.58
CA LEU A 24 0.88 -4.94 -10.60
C LEU A 24 -0.13 -5.89 -11.26
N THR A 25 -0.25 -7.10 -10.72
CA THR A 25 -1.37 -7.99 -11.05
C THR A 25 -2.70 -7.39 -10.56
N ALA A 26 -3.83 -7.87 -11.10
CA ALA A 26 -5.14 -7.41 -10.66
C ALA A 26 -5.37 -7.64 -9.15
N ALA A 27 -4.89 -8.77 -8.62
CA ALA A 27 -4.98 -9.09 -7.19
C ALA A 27 -4.15 -8.10 -6.34
N GLN A 28 -2.89 -7.84 -6.72
CA GLN A 28 -2.04 -6.89 -6.01
C GLN A 28 -2.59 -5.46 -6.03
N ARG A 29 -3.19 -5.02 -7.16
CA ARG A 29 -3.88 -3.72 -7.23
C ARG A 29 -5.04 -3.65 -6.24
N ASN A 30 -5.87 -4.69 -6.17
CA ASN A 30 -7.01 -4.71 -5.26
C ASN A 30 -6.56 -4.70 -3.79
N ASP A 31 -5.58 -5.53 -3.43
CA ASP A 31 -5.03 -5.57 -2.07
C ASP A 31 -4.41 -4.22 -1.68
N LEU A 32 -3.71 -3.55 -2.60
CA LEU A 32 -3.15 -2.22 -2.34
C LEU A 32 -4.25 -1.15 -2.19
N MET A 33 -5.26 -1.16 -3.05
CA MET A 33 -6.40 -0.23 -2.94
C MET A 33 -7.12 -0.39 -1.60
N GLU A 34 -7.34 -1.64 -1.14
CA GLU A 34 -7.93 -1.92 0.17
C GLU A 34 -7.08 -1.29 1.30
N ILE A 35 -5.75 -1.42 1.26
CA ILE A 35 -4.87 -0.77 2.24
C ILE A 35 -4.92 0.76 2.11
N MET A 36 -4.94 1.31 0.90
CA MET A 36 -4.96 2.77 0.72
C MET A 36 -6.26 3.38 1.22
N ASP A 37 -7.39 2.68 1.04
CA ASP A 37 -8.69 3.07 1.58
C ASP A 37 -8.66 3.06 3.12
N ASP A 38 -8.14 1.99 3.75
CA ASP A 38 -7.98 1.92 5.21
C ASP A 38 -7.04 2.98 5.78
N ARG A 39 -6.10 3.49 4.97
CA ARG A 39 -5.10 4.51 5.38
C ARG A 39 -5.55 5.94 5.13
N HIS A 40 -6.59 6.12 4.32
CA HIS A 40 -7.06 7.43 3.91
C HIS A 40 -7.45 8.26 5.14
N GLU A 41 -7.00 9.52 5.20
CA GLU A 41 -7.23 10.47 6.31
C GLU A 41 -6.64 10.11 7.68
N ASP A 42 -6.20 8.87 7.91
CA ASP A 42 -5.70 8.40 9.20
C ASP A 42 -4.16 8.38 9.32
N THR A 43 -3.44 8.02 8.25
CA THR A 43 -1.98 7.79 8.32
C THR A 43 -1.23 8.29 7.08
N SER A 44 0.09 8.51 7.20
CA SER A 44 0.92 9.06 6.12
C SER A 44 1.45 7.97 5.20
N THR A 45 1.39 8.16 3.88
CA THR A 45 1.99 7.22 2.91
C THR A 45 2.97 7.96 2.01
N ILE A 46 4.19 7.43 1.91
CA ILE A 46 5.24 7.93 1.01
C ILE A 46 5.45 6.90 -0.08
N ILE A 47 5.38 7.34 -1.32
CA ILE A 47 5.64 6.50 -2.49
C ILE A 47 6.82 7.10 -3.24
N MET A 48 7.83 6.28 -3.48
CA MET A 48 9.00 6.63 -4.28
C MET A 48 8.97 5.81 -5.57
N SER A 49 9.08 6.50 -6.70
CA SER A 49 9.24 5.90 -8.03
C SER A 49 10.56 6.37 -8.64
N GLN A 50 11.04 5.65 -9.65
CA GLN A 50 12.19 6.05 -10.45
C GLN A 50 11.85 7.20 -11.42
#